data_AF-A0A069ID44-F1
#
_entry.id   AF-A0A069ID44-F1
#
_cell.length_a   1.000
_cell.length_b   1.000
_cell.length_c   1.000
_cell.angle_alpha   90.00
_cell.angle_beta   90.00
_cell.angle_gamma   90.00
#
_symmetry.space_group_name_H-M   'P 1'
#
loop_
_entity.id
_entity.type
_entity.pdbx_description
1 polymer ?
#
loop_
_entity_poly.entity_id
_entity_poly.type
_entity_poly.pdbx_seq_one_letter_code
_entity_poly.pdbx_strand_id
1 'polypeptide(L)'
;MAVLRAYRLARGLAAEPPAHEALPVIHGNKGEARQSAGLYREVKAIFAAVADGLQAREPAQALLLRAASPHWLRHAYARTLVVDHQVPLPAAQALLGHASVQTTAAYAKTDLGQLRRFVEQTFADPAPQLDP
;
A
#
# COMPACT_ATOMS: atom_id res chain seq x y z
N MET A 1 -11.41 -11.13 3.13
CA MET A 1 -12.39 -11.99 2.42
C MET A 1 -13.64 -11.26 1.93
N ALA A 2 -14.21 -10.29 2.67
CA ALA A 2 -15.45 -9.59 2.26
C ALA A 2 -15.37 -8.93 0.87
N VAL A 3 -14.27 -8.24 0.56
CA VAL A 3 -14.09 -7.56 -0.74
C VAL A 3 -14.06 -8.55 -1.91
N LEU A 4 -13.41 -9.70 -1.74
CA LEU A 4 -13.35 -10.73 -2.79
C LEU A 4 -14.73 -11.34 -3.06
N ARG A 5 -15.50 -11.64 -2.01
CA ARG A 5 -16.89 -12.10 -2.14
C ARG A 5 -17.75 -11.09 -2.89
N ALA A 6 -17.68 -9.82 -2.49
CA ALA A 6 -18.43 -8.74 -3.14
C ALA A 6 -18.03 -8.58 -4.61
N TYR A 7 -16.74 -8.64 -4.92
CA TYR A 7 -16.24 -8.63 -6.29
C TYR A 7 -16.81 -9.80 -7.10
N ARG A 8 -16.78 -11.02 -6.57
CA ARG A 8 -17.31 -12.21 -7.25
C ARG A 8 -18.81 -12.08 -7.55
N LEU A 9 -19.59 -11.65 -6.56
CA LEU A 9 -21.02 -11.40 -6.75
C LEU A 9 -21.28 -10.32 -7.81
N ALA A 10 -20.51 -9.23 -7.82
CA ALA A 10 -20.59 -8.19 -8.85
C ALA A 10 -20.22 -8.70 -10.25
N ARG A 11 -19.43 -9.78 -10.34
CA ARG A 11 -19.10 -10.49 -11.58
C ARG A 11 -20.10 -11.58 -11.95
N GLY A 12 -21.18 -11.75 -11.19
CA GLY A 12 -22.19 -12.79 -11.39
C GLY A 12 -21.72 -14.19 -10.97
N LEU A 13 -20.66 -14.28 -10.15
CA LEU A 13 -20.11 -15.54 -9.66
C LEU A 13 -20.63 -15.85 -8.24
N ALA A 14 -20.57 -17.11 -7.84
CA ALA A 14 -20.82 -17.52 -6.46
C ALA A 14 -19.84 -16.81 -5.50
N ALA A 15 -20.32 -16.40 -4.32
CA ALA A 15 -19.51 -15.67 -3.34
C ALA A 15 -18.25 -16.42 -2.91
N GLU A 16 -18.35 -17.75 -2.79
CA GLU A 16 -17.22 -18.65 -2.57
C GLU A 16 -16.88 -19.41 -3.85
N PRO A 17 -15.59 -19.64 -4.14
CA PRO A 17 -15.19 -20.48 -5.26
C PRO A 17 -15.51 -21.95 -4.97
N PRO A 18 -15.97 -22.73 -5.97
CA PRO A 18 -15.99 -24.19 -5.88
C PRO A 18 -14.56 -24.74 -5.78
N ALA A 19 -14.43 -25.96 -5.26
CA ALA A 19 -13.15 -26.56 -4.88
C ALA A 19 -12.10 -26.65 -6.02
N HIS A 20 -12.51 -26.60 -7.29
CA HIS A 20 -11.65 -26.74 -8.46
C HIS A 20 -11.83 -25.59 -9.46
N GLU A 21 -12.18 -24.39 -8.98
CA GLU A 21 -12.28 -23.22 -9.85
C GLU A 21 -10.91 -22.84 -10.44
N ALA A 22 -10.78 -22.90 -11.77
CA ALA A 22 -9.58 -22.49 -12.51
C ALA A 22 -9.66 -21.02 -13.00
N LEU A 23 -10.73 -20.31 -12.66
CA LEU A 23 -10.94 -18.92 -13.08
C LEU A 23 -9.95 -18.01 -12.35
N PRO A 24 -9.15 -17.20 -13.06
CA PRO A 24 -8.26 -16.24 -12.42
C PRO A 24 -9.05 -15.23 -11.60
N VAL A 25 -8.56 -14.86 -10.41
CA VAL A 25 -9.25 -13.92 -9.51
C VAL A 25 -9.57 -12.59 -10.21
N ILE A 26 -8.66 -12.10 -11.05
CA ILE A 26 -8.90 -10.92 -11.89
C ILE A 26 -8.91 -11.38 -13.34
N HIS A 27 -10.09 -11.33 -13.96
CA HIS A 27 -10.30 -11.85 -15.31
C HIS A 27 -11.13 -10.90 -16.19
N GLY A 28 -10.97 -11.05 -17.50
CA GLY A 28 -11.79 -10.41 -18.52
C GLY A 28 -13.19 -11.03 -18.61
N ASN A 29 -14.01 -10.49 -19.52
CA ASN A 29 -15.38 -10.98 -19.73
C ASN A 29 -15.41 -12.37 -20.38
N LYS A 30 -14.31 -12.82 -21.01
CA LYS A 30 -14.21 -14.16 -21.60
C LYS A 30 -13.55 -15.17 -20.64
N GLY A 31 -13.33 -14.79 -19.37
CA GLY A 31 -12.75 -15.67 -18.33
C GLY A 31 -11.22 -15.78 -18.38
N GLU A 32 -10.56 -15.04 -19.27
CA GLU A 32 -9.11 -14.98 -19.39
C GLU A 32 -8.49 -14.12 -18.29
N ALA A 33 -7.28 -14.48 -17.83
CA ALA A 33 -6.54 -13.68 -16.86
C ALA A 33 -6.36 -12.24 -17.38
N ARG A 34 -6.66 -11.25 -16.53
CA ARG A 34 -6.46 -9.85 -16.92
C ARG A 34 -4.97 -9.59 -17.08
N GLN A 35 -4.59 -9.14 -18.27
CA GLN A 35 -3.21 -8.75 -18.57
C GLN A 35 -2.77 -7.58 -17.67
N SER A 36 -1.49 -7.56 -17.30
CA SER A 36 -0.91 -6.52 -16.45
C SER A 36 -1.18 -5.10 -16.97
N ALA A 37 -1.03 -4.89 -18.29
CA ALA A 37 -1.34 -3.62 -18.93
C ALA A 37 -2.83 -3.22 -18.81
N GLY A 38 -3.74 -4.20 -18.83
CA GLY A 38 -5.17 -3.96 -18.63
C GLY A 38 -5.46 -3.53 -17.20
N LEU A 39 -4.93 -4.25 -16.21
CA LEU A 39 -5.07 -3.90 -14.80
C LEU A 39 -4.47 -2.52 -14.50
N TYR A 40 -3.31 -2.19 -15.09
CA TYR A 40 -2.70 -0.88 -14.96
C TYR A 40 -3.64 0.24 -15.41
N ARG A 41 -4.28 0.08 -16.58
CA ARG A 41 -5.24 1.07 -17.09
C ARG A 41 -6.46 1.23 -16.20
N GLU A 42 -7.01 0.14 -15.66
CA GLU A 42 -8.14 0.20 -14.74
C GLU A 42 -7.80 1.00 -13.49
N VAL A 43 -6.66 0.71 -12.85
CA VAL A 43 -6.21 1.45 -11.66
C VAL A 43 -5.99 2.93 -11.98
N LYS A 44 -5.39 3.25 -13.14
CA LYS A 44 -5.24 4.64 -13.59
C LYS A 44 -6.59 5.33 -13.81
N ALA A 45 -7.57 4.63 -14.38
CA ALA A 45 -8.92 5.18 -14.60
C ALA A 45 -9.62 5.49 -13.27
N ILE A 46 -9.49 4.59 -12.28
CA ILE A 46 -10.01 4.83 -10.93
C ILE A 46 -9.40 6.10 -10.32
N PHE A 47 -8.07 6.25 -10.39
CA PHE A 47 -7.43 7.46 -9.89
C PHE A 47 -7.87 8.74 -10.60
N ALA A 48 -8.03 8.68 -11.93
CA ALA A 48 -8.52 9.82 -12.70
C ALA A 48 -9.94 10.22 -12.27
N ALA A 49 -10.85 9.25 -12.11
CA ALA A 49 -12.22 9.50 -11.67
C ALA A 49 -12.27 10.14 -10.27
N VAL A 50 -11.44 9.66 -9.33
CA VAL A 50 -11.34 10.27 -8.00
C VAL A 50 -10.76 11.69 -8.08
N ALA A 51 -9.73 11.90 -8.92
CA ALA A 51 -9.15 13.22 -9.14
C ALA A 51 -10.17 14.22 -9.71
N ASP A 52 -11.01 13.78 -10.65
CA ASP A 52 -12.08 14.62 -11.22
C ASP A 52 -13.05 15.08 -10.12
N GLY A 53 -13.44 14.19 -9.21
CA GLY A 53 -14.30 14.52 -8.07
C GLY A 53 -13.67 15.49 -7.06
N LEU A 54 -12.34 15.50 -6.94
CA LEU A 54 -11.61 16.39 -6.02
C LEU A 54 -11.22 17.74 -6.65
N GLN A 55 -11.25 17.86 -7.98
CA GLN A 55 -10.68 18.99 -8.72
C GLN A 55 -11.13 20.36 -8.23
N ALA A 56 -12.41 20.52 -7.85
CA ALA A 56 -12.97 21.81 -7.42
C ALA A 56 -12.59 22.20 -5.99
N ARG A 57 -12.30 21.22 -5.11
CA ARG A 57 -12.06 21.45 -3.68
C ARG A 57 -10.56 21.38 -3.33
N GLU A 58 -9.85 20.48 -4.00
CA GLU A 58 -8.49 20.06 -3.67
C GLU A 58 -7.67 19.85 -4.96
N PRO A 59 -7.40 20.92 -5.74
CA PRO A 59 -6.77 20.80 -7.05
C PRO A 59 -5.35 20.23 -7.00
N ALA A 60 -4.61 20.47 -5.91
CA ALA A 60 -3.27 19.91 -5.72
C ALA A 60 -3.31 18.39 -5.53
N GLN A 61 -4.23 17.88 -4.72
CA GLN A 61 -4.44 16.45 -4.50
C GLN A 61 -4.92 15.76 -5.78
N ALA A 62 -5.82 16.42 -6.53
CA ALA A 62 -6.28 15.92 -7.83
C ALA A 62 -5.09 15.72 -8.80
N LEU A 63 -4.17 16.68 -8.88
CA LEU A 63 -2.96 16.54 -9.71
C LEU A 63 -2.09 15.35 -9.29
N LEU A 64 -1.88 15.13 -7.98
CA LEU A 64 -1.13 13.98 -7.48
C LEU A 64 -1.80 12.65 -7.84
N LEU A 65 -3.13 12.55 -7.70
CA LEU A 65 -3.87 11.35 -8.08
C LEU A 65 -3.81 11.09 -9.59
N ARG A 66 -3.83 12.11 -10.44
CA ARG A 66 -3.64 11.94 -11.89
C ARG A 66 -2.28 11.35 -12.23
N ALA A 67 -1.24 11.67 -11.46
CA ALA A 67 0.09 11.09 -11.62
C ALA A 67 0.22 9.67 -11.02
N ALA A 68 -0.61 9.32 -10.03
CA ALA A 68 -0.55 8.04 -9.33
C ALA A 68 -0.72 6.83 -10.27
N SER A 69 -0.14 5.70 -9.89
CA SER A 69 -0.10 4.45 -10.64
C SER A 69 -0.19 3.23 -9.70
N PRO A 70 -0.35 2.00 -10.20
CA PRO A 70 -0.27 0.82 -9.34
C PRO A 70 1.03 0.73 -8.52
N HIS A 71 2.14 1.18 -9.08
CA HIS A 71 3.42 1.19 -8.36
C HIS A 71 3.42 2.22 -7.22
N TRP A 72 2.74 3.36 -7.41
CA TRP A 72 2.53 4.34 -6.34
C TRP A 72 1.79 3.74 -5.14
N LEU A 73 0.78 2.89 -5.36
CA LEU A 73 0.10 2.17 -4.26
C LEU A 73 1.05 1.26 -3.49
N ARG A 74 1.97 0.58 -4.20
CA ARG A 74 2.98 -0.27 -3.57
C ARG A 74 3.95 0.56 -2.72
N HIS A 75 4.37 1.74 -3.18
CA HIS A 75 5.16 2.65 -2.38
C HIS A 75 4.41 3.16 -1.14
N ALA A 76 3.13 3.51 -1.29
CA ALA A 76 2.30 3.93 -0.17
C ALA A 76 2.19 2.82 0.89
N TYR A 77 1.93 1.58 0.46
CA TYR A 77 1.92 0.41 1.37
C TYR A 77 3.27 0.21 2.07
N ALA A 78 4.38 0.30 1.34
CA ALA A 78 5.71 0.18 1.92
C ALA A 78 6.01 1.27 2.96
N ARG A 79 5.62 2.52 2.68
CA ARG A 79 5.72 3.63 3.63
C ARG A 79 4.86 3.37 4.87
N THR A 80 3.63 2.90 4.69
CA THR A 80 2.74 2.59 5.81
C THR A 80 3.30 1.49 6.71
N LEU A 81 3.89 0.43 6.14
CA LEU A 81 4.58 -0.58 6.93
C LEU A 81 5.77 0.00 7.72
N VAL A 82 6.67 0.72 7.04
CA VAL A 82 7.96 1.11 7.61
C VAL A 82 7.87 2.36 8.50
N VAL A 83 7.19 3.41 8.03
CA VAL A 83 7.15 4.72 8.69
C VAL A 83 5.99 4.77 9.69
N ASP A 84 4.78 4.47 9.22
CA ASP A 84 3.57 4.69 10.01
C ASP A 84 3.38 3.58 11.08
N HIS A 85 3.73 2.33 10.76
CA HIS A 85 3.60 1.18 11.67
C HIS A 85 4.93 0.62 12.22
N GLN A 86 6.07 1.18 11.82
CA GLN A 86 7.40 0.78 12.33
C GLN A 86 7.67 -0.74 12.24
N VAL A 87 7.13 -1.39 11.21
CA VAL A 87 7.33 -2.83 10.98
C VAL A 87 8.83 -3.10 10.79
N PRO A 88 9.41 -4.12 11.49
CA PRO A 88 10.82 -4.45 11.34
C PRO A 88 11.20 -4.68 9.88
N LEU A 89 12.33 -4.11 9.45
CA LEU A 89 12.72 -4.12 8.03
C LEU A 89 12.78 -5.52 7.39
N PRO A 90 13.21 -6.60 8.07
CA PRO A 90 13.13 -7.95 7.51
C PRO A 90 11.69 -8.42 7.24
N ALA A 91 10.75 -8.12 8.15
CA ALA A 91 9.35 -8.46 7.98
C ALA A 91 8.70 -7.63 6.85
N ALA A 92 8.98 -6.33 6.80
CA ALA A 92 8.53 -5.47 5.70
C ALA A 92 9.10 -5.92 4.35
N GLN A 93 10.37 -6.34 4.30
CA GLN A 93 11.00 -6.90 3.10
C GLN A 93 10.30 -8.17 2.62
N ALA A 94 9.95 -9.08 3.53
CA ALA A 94 9.21 -10.30 3.19
C ALA A 94 7.80 -9.99 2.67
N LEU A 95 7.06 -9.09 3.32
CA LEU A 95 5.72 -8.67 2.90
C LEU A 95 5.70 -7.96 1.54
N LEU A 96 6.76 -7.19 1.26
CA LEU A 96 6.92 -6.55 -0.04
C LEU A 96 7.45 -7.55 -1.09
N GLY A 97 8.18 -8.59 -0.69
CA GLY A 97 8.86 -9.50 -1.62
C GLY A 97 10.08 -8.86 -2.29
N HIS A 98 10.79 -7.97 -1.59
CA HIS A 98 12.05 -7.41 -2.11
C HIS A 98 13.19 -8.41 -1.99
N ALA A 99 14.12 -8.39 -2.93
CA ALA A 99 15.30 -9.26 -2.90
C ALA A 99 16.30 -8.90 -1.78
N SER A 100 16.23 -7.68 -1.23
CA SER A 100 17.15 -7.22 -0.19
C SER A 100 16.45 -6.32 0.84
N VAL A 101 16.97 -6.33 2.07
CA VAL A 101 16.52 -5.42 3.13
C VAL A 101 16.90 -3.98 2.79
N GLN A 102 18.00 -3.76 2.05
CA GLN A 102 18.49 -2.45 1.63
C GLN A 102 17.46 -1.72 0.75
N THR A 103 16.80 -2.44 -0.18
CA THR A 103 15.71 -1.87 -0.99
C THR A 103 14.54 -1.39 -0.11
N THR A 104 14.24 -2.12 0.96
CA THR A 104 13.18 -1.76 1.92
C THR A 104 13.61 -0.64 2.87
N ALA A 105 14.88 -0.59 3.26
CA ALA A 105 15.44 0.45 4.13
C ALA A 105 15.37 1.85 3.50
N ALA A 106 15.25 1.96 2.17
CA ALA A 106 15.04 3.23 1.48
C ALA A 106 13.80 4.00 2.00
N TYR A 107 12.75 3.30 2.44
CA TYR A 107 11.55 3.93 3.01
C TYR A 107 11.76 4.50 4.41
N ALA A 108 12.73 3.96 5.17
CA ALA A 108 13.06 4.46 6.52
C ALA A 108 13.90 5.75 6.47
N LYS A 109 14.74 5.91 5.43
CA LYS A 109 15.63 7.08 5.27
C LYS A 109 14.89 8.41 5.17
N THR A 110 13.61 8.39 4.81
CA THR A 110 12.82 9.60 4.61
C THR A 110 12.35 10.24 5.92
N ASP A 111 12.42 9.55 7.07
CA ASP A 111 11.91 10.08 8.35
C ASP A 111 13.02 10.34 9.39
N LEU A 112 13.82 11.39 9.15
CA LEU A 112 14.81 11.90 10.10
C LEU A 112 14.18 12.35 11.44
N GLY A 113 12.91 12.78 11.43
CA GLY A 113 12.19 13.18 12.64
C GLY A 113 11.89 12.00 13.56
N GLN A 114 11.56 10.84 13.00
CA GLN A 114 11.40 9.60 13.74
C GLN A 114 12.72 9.07 14.28
N LEU A 115 13.81 9.17 13.51
CA LEU A 115 15.15 8.82 14.01
C LEU A 115 15.53 9.69 15.22
N ARG A 116 15.31 11.01 15.13
CA ARG A 116 15.55 11.92 16.25
C ARG A 116 14.74 11.53 17.50
N ARG A 117 13.43 11.32 17.35
CA ARG A 117 12.56 10.90 18.46
C ARG A 117 13.01 9.58 19.08
N PHE A 118 13.43 8.62 18.27
CA PHE A 118 13.93 7.34 18.76
C PHE A 118 15.21 7.51 19.58
N VAL A 119 16.15 8.33 19.11
CA VAL A 119 17.38 8.65 19.86
C VAL A 119 17.04 9.35 21.17
N GLU A 120 16.17 10.36 21.14
CA GLU A 120 15.71 11.06 22.35
C GLU A 120 15.06 10.10 23.35
N GLN A 121 14.22 9.17 22.90
CA GLN A 121 13.54 8.21 23.78
C GLN A 121 14.46 7.13 24.34
N THR A 122 15.47 6.72 23.57
CA THR A 122 16.36 5.61 23.94
C THR A 122 17.52 6.07 24.80
N PHE A 123 17.99 7.30 24.59
CA PHE A 123 19.20 7.84 25.21
C PHE A 123 18.95 9.08 26.08
N ALA A 124 17.69 9.45 26.37
CA ALA A 124 17.43 10.41 27.43
C ALA A 124 17.86 9.80 28.78
N ASP A 125 18.81 10.44 29.44
CA ASP A 125 19.25 10.05 30.78
C ASP A 125 18.05 10.06 31.75
N PRO A 126 17.84 9.01 32.57
CA PRO A 126 17.02 9.16 33.75
C PRO A 126 17.69 10.22 34.64
N ALA A 127 16.98 11.31 34.91
CA ALA A 127 17.47 12.36 35.79
C ALA A 127 18.03 11.73 37.09
N PRO A 128 19.19 12.17 37.59
CA PRO A 128 19.74 11.62 38.81
C PRO A 128 18.71 11.78 39.92
N GLN A 129 18.29 10.64 40.47
CA GLN A 129 17.37 10.60 41.59
C GLN A 129 18.14 11.12 42.81
N LEU A 130 17.96 12.41 43.08
CA LEU A 130 18.42 13.06 44.31
C LEU A 130 17.47 12.58 45.42
N ASP A 131 17.85 11.50 46.08
CA ASP A 131 17.21 11.09 47.33
C ASP A 131 17.54 12.12 48.44
N PRO A 132 16.55 12.50 49.27
CA PRO A 132 16.64 13.57 50.27
C PRO A 132 17.51 13.23 51.49
#